data_AF-A0A1I4XWC7-F1
#
_entry.id   AF-A0A1I4XWC7-F1
#
_cell.length_a   1.000
_cell.length_b   1.000
_cell.length_c   1.000
_cell.angle_alpha   90.00
_cell.angle_beta   90.00
_cell.angle_gamma   90.00
#
_symmetry.space_group_name_H-M   'P 1'
#
loop_
_entity.id
_entity.type
_entity.pdbx_description
1 polymer ?
#
loop_
_entity_poly.entity_id
_entity_poly.type
_entity_poly.pdbx_seq_one_letter_code
_entity_poly.pdbx_strand_id
1 'polypeptide(L)'
;MSLFGGPTERERLAGQIRRQIHRLAVAAFGAVEVWTPIAGTSMTRPTVDDPSAGIRAALLTRNAAEAAIVDYAREARSAGQSWGEIATALGIGEDEILPPVGERAFDEVTGRVDSHTQTDLRWICGICEQRVTDLGPSGAHPNDQERGHSETCSRCVTEIVAWRERTGRAD
;
A
#
# COMPACT_ATOMS: atom_id res chain seq x y z
N MET A 1 32.80 22.86 13.14
CA MET A 1 32.79 21.87 12.04
C MET A 1 32.30 20.55 12.63
N SER A 2 30.98 20.30 12.59
CA SER A 2 30.37 19.08 13.15
C SER A 2 30.04 18.15 11.97
N LEU A 3 30.62 16.95 11.97
CA LEU A 3 30.67 16.03 10.82
C LEU A 3 29.43 15.13 10.66
N PHE A 4 28.34 15.40 11.39
CA PHE A 4 27.13 14.59 11.33
C PHE A 4 25.90 15.49 11.18
N GLY A 5 25.35 15.55 9.96
CA GLY A 5 24.00 16.06 9.76
C GLY A 5 23.04 15.24 10.64
N GLY A 6 22.18 15.92 11.40
CA GLY A 6 21.19 15.22 12.22
C GLY A 6 20.27 14.32 11.37
N PRO A 7 19.57 13.36 11.99
CA PRO A 7 18.71 12.43 11.25
C PRO A 7 17.64 13.20 10.48
N THR A 8 17.45 12.81 9.23
CA THR A 8 16.39 13.26 8.33
C THR A 8 15.01 12.97 8.94
N GLU A 9 13.98 13.66 8.45
CA GLU A 9 12.62 13.42 8.93
C GLU A 9 12.16 11.97 8.70
N ARG A 10 12.52 11.39 7.55
CA ARG A 10 12.28 9.98 7.24
C ARG A 10 12.93 9.05 8.26
N GLU A 11 14.18 9.31 8.65
CA GLU A 11 14.88 8.52 9.66
C GLU A 11 14.25 8.65 11.05
N ARG A 12 13.76 9.85 11.40
CA ARG A 12 13.03 10.09 12.66
C ARG A 12 11.72 9.31 12.71
N LEU A 13 10.93 9.35 11.63
CA LEU A 13 9.67 8.60 11.50
C LEU A 13 9.92 7.09 11.55
N ALA A 14 10.94 6.58 10.82
CA ALA A 14 11.34 5.18 10.92
C ALA A 14 11.79 4.80 12.34
N GLY A 15 12.44 5.72 13.07
CA GLY A 15 12.76 5.56 14.48
C GLY A 15 11.52 5.47 15.38
N GLN A 16 10.47 6.25 15.11
CA GLN A 16 9.20 6.18 15.82
C GLN A 16 8.51 4.82 15.62
N ILE A 17 8.45 4.33 14.38
CA ILE A 17 7.88 3.01 14.06
C ILE A 17 8.65 1.89 14.79
N ARG A 18 9.98 1.92 14.76
CA ARG A 18 10.80 0.92 15.48
C ARG A 18 10.56 0.91 16.98
N ARG A 19 10.37 2.09 17.60
CA ARG A 19 9.98 2.18 19.02
C ARG A 19 8.59 1.61 19.26
N GLN A 20 7.66 1.82 18.33
CA GLN A 20 6.32 1.25 18.46
C GLN A 20 6.33 -0.28 18.34
N ILE A 21 7.12 -0.83 17.42
CA ILE A 21 7.34 -2.29 17.31
C ILE A 21 7.90 -2.86 18.63
N HIS A 22 8.89 -2.18 19.21
CA HIS A 22 9.46 -2.59 20.51
C HIS A 22 8.39 -2.60 21.62
N ARG A 23 7.58 -1.54 21.72
CA ARG A 23 6.46 -1.50 22.68
C ARG A 23 5.44 -2.62 22.46
N LEU A 24 5.15 -2.97 21.21
CA LEU A 24 4.26 -4.09 20.88
C LEU A 24 4.85 -5.43 21.31
N ALA A 25 6.16 -5.62 21.18
CA ALA A 25 6.82 -6.84 21.66
C ALA A 25 6.62 -7.04 23.17
N VAL A 26 6.72 -5.97 23.95
CA VAL A 26 6.46 -5.99 25.39
C VAL A 26 4.97 -6.18 25.69
N ALA A 27 4.11 -5.31 25.15
CA ALA A 27 2.71 -5.23 25.53
C ALA A 27 1.84 -6.39 25.00
N ALA A 28 2.13 -6.90 23.81
CA ALA A 28 1.29 -7.90 23.14
C ALA A 28 1.94 -9.30 23.10
N PHE A 29 3.27 -9.39 23.19
CA PHE A 29 4.00 -10.64 23.03
C PHE A 29 4.84 -11.04 24.26
N GLY A 30 4.67 -10.33 25.38
CA GLY A 30 5.17 -10.74 26.70
C GLY A 30 6.67 -10.57 26.90
N ALA A 31 7.37 -9.82 26.02
CA ALA A 31 8.77 -9.53 26.22
C ALA A 31 9.01 -8.56 27.38
N VAL A 32 10.21 -8.59 27.95
CA VAL A 32 10.69 -7.61 28.93
C VAL A 32 11.72 -6.71 28.27
N GLU A 33 11.58 -5.40 28.49
CA GLU A 33 12.59 -4.43 28.05
C GLU A 33 13.86 -4.59 28.88
N VAL A 34 15.00 -4.70 28.20
CA VAL A 34 16.32 -4.76 28.84
C VAL A 34 17.29 -3.78 28.19
N TRP A 35 18.31 -3.36 28.94
CA TRP A 35 19.35 -2.45 28.43
C TRP A 35 20.60 -3.24 28.05
N THR A 36 20.92 -3.26 26.76
CA THR A 36 22.07 -4.01 26.23
C THR A 36 23.20 -3.04 25.83
N PRO A 37 24.48 -3.34 26.18
CA PRO A 37 25.63 -2.58 25.68
C PRO A 37 25.70 -2.55 24.15
N ILE A 38 26.10 -1.41 23.59
CA ILE A 38 26.38 -1.26 22.17
C ILE A 38 27.86 -1.58 21.93
N ALA A 39 28.13 -2.61 21.13
CA ALA A 39 29.49 -3.07 20.84
C ALA A 39 30.40 -1.92 20.37
N GLY A 40 31.60 -1.83 20.96
CA GLY A 40 32.58 -0.79 20.64
C GLY A 40 32.30 0.57 21.29
N THR A 41 31.34 0.67 22.22
CA THR A 41 31.01 1.93 22.92
C THR A 41 30.73 1.69 24.41
N SER A 42 30.72 2.76 25.22
CA SER A 42 30.25 2.73 26.61
C SER A 42 28.73 2.91 26.75
N MET A 43 28.00 2.99 25.64
CA MET A 43 26.57 3.28 25.61
C MET A 43 25.75 1.99 25.66
N THR A 44 24.53 2.09 26.20
CA THR A 44 23.52 1.03 26.15
C THR A 44 22.36 1.43 25.24
N ARG A 45 21.61 0.44 24.78
CA ARG A 45 20.34 0.64 24.05
C ARG A 45 19.24 -0.25 24.63
N PRO A 46 17.98 0.19 24.58
CA PRO A 46 16.85 -0.66 24.91
C PRO A 46 16.72 -1.76 23.86
N THR A 47 16.51 -2.99 24.33
CA THR A 47 16.23 -4.20 23.54
C THR A 47 15.12 -5.00 24.23
N VAL A 48 14.82 -6.20 23.73
CA VAL A 48 13.89 -7.15 24.36
C VAL A 48 14.65 -8.43 24.71
N ASP A 49 14.23 -9.09 25.77
CA ASP A 49 14.79 -10.37 26.24
C ASP A 49 14.46 -11.56 25.32
N ASP A 50 13.28 -11.56 24.67
CA ASP A 50 12.89 -12.50 23.60
C ASP A 50 12.90 -11.81 22.22
N PRO A 51 13.95 -11.98 21.40
CA PRO A 51 13.97 -11.48 20.03
C PRO A 51 12.81 -11.98 19.16
N SER A 52 12.26 -13.17 19.45
CA SER A 52 11.13 -13.73 18.70
C SER A 52 9.85 -12.92 18.93
N ALA A 53 9.65 -12.35 20.12
CA ALA A 53 8.58 -11.40 20.40
C ALA A 53 8.72 -10.13 19.55
N GLY A 54 9.96 -9.65 19.36
CA GLY A 54 10.26 -8.56 18.44
C GLY A 54 9.88 -8.86 17.00
N ILE A 55 10.18 -10.07 16.51
CA ILE A 55 9.79 -10.52 15.16
C ILE A 55 8.27 -10.58 15.02
N ARG A 56 7.56 -11.17 16.00
CA ARG A 56 6.09 -11.24 15.99
C ARG A 56 5.44 -9.84 15.99
N ALA A 57 5.99 -8.91 16.75
CA ALA A 57 5.53 -7.51 16.77
C ALA A 57 5.77 -6.79 15.44
N ALA A 58 6.93 -7.01 14.81
CA ALA A 58 7.22 -6.47 13.49
C ALA A 58 6.28 -7.04 12.43
N LEU A 59 6.01 -8.35 12.47
CA LEU A 59 5.06 -9.02 11.58
C LEU A 59 3.64 -8.46 11.72
N LEU A 60 3.15 -8.28 12.97
CA LEU A 60 1.87 -7.64 13.23
C LEU A 60 1.80 -6.24 12.64
N THR A 61 2.86 -5.44 12.83
CA THR A 61 2.95 -4.07 12.28
C THR A 61 2.92 -4.09 10.76
N ARG A 62 3.62 -5.04 10.12
CA ARG A 62 3.62 -5.20 8.67
C ARG A 62 2.21 -5.53 8.15
N ASN A 63 1.56 -6.54 8.73
CA ASN A 63 0.21 -6.94 8.31
C ASN A 63 -0.81 -5.80 8.50
N ALA A 64 -0.69 -5.01 9.58
CA ALA A 64 -1.54 -3.85 9.81
C ALA A 64 -1.29 -2.73 8.78
N ALA A 65 -0.03 -2.50 8.39
CA ALA A 65 0.32 -1.55 7.34
C ALA A 65 -0.18 -2.01 5.96
N GLU A 66 -0.05 -3.30 5.64
CA GLU A 66 -0.58 -3.92 4.42
C GLU A 66 -2.11 -3.74 4.35
N ALA A 67 -2.84 -4.00 5.43
CA ALA A 67 -4.28 -3.77 5.50
C ALA A 67 -4.64 -2.28 5.31
N ALA A 68 -3.90 -1.38 5.95
CA ALA A 68 -4.11 0.07 5.78
C ALA A 68 -3.86 0.53 4.34
N ILE A 69 -2.88 -0.04 3.63
CA ILE A 69 -2.64 0.24 2.21
C ILE A 69 -3.88 -0.12 1.38
N VAL A 70 -4.48 -1.29 1.63
CA VAL A 70 -5.71 -1.72 0.94
C VAL A 70 -6.85 -0.75 1.21
N ASP A 71 -7.05 -0.34 2.46
CA ASP A 71 -8.13 0.58 2.82
C ASP A 71 -7.93 1.97 2.20
N TYR A 72 -6.72 2.52 2.26
CA TYR A 72 -6.42 3.79 1.58
C TYR A 72 -6.50 3.69 0.06
N ALA A 73 -6.17 2.54 -0.54
CA ALA A 73 -6.38 2.33 -1.96
C ALA A 73 -7.89 2.33 -2.31
N ARG A 74 -8.75 1.71 -1.50
CA ARG A 74 -10.22 1.78 -1.68
C ARG A 74 -10.73 3.20 -1.57
N GLU A 75 -10.24 3.96 -0.59
CA GLU A 75 -10.60 5.38 -0.41
C GLU A 75 -10.11 6.23 -1.60
N ALA A 76 -8.87 6.03 -2.04
CA ALA A 76 -8.30 6.70 -3.21
C ALA A 76 -9.12 6.40 -4.47
N ARG A 77 -9.46 5.11 -4.70
CA ARG A 77 -10.37 4.73 -5.79
C ARG A 77 -11.73 5.38 -5.60
N SER A 78 -12.34 5.37 -4.41
CA SER A 78 -13.61 6.06 -4.15
C SER A 78 -13.55 7.55 -4.50
N ALA A 79 -12.44 8.22 -4.19
CA ALA A 79 -12.20 9.63 -4.47
C ALA A 79 -11.88 9.94 -5.95
N GLY A 80 -11.80 8.92 -6.82
CA GLY A 80 -11.53 9.10 -8.25
C GLY A 80 -10.07 8.99 -8.67
N GLN A 81 -9.14 8.72 -7.76
CA GLN A 81 -7.71 8.62 -8.11
C GLN A 81 -7.42 7.35 -8.89
N SER A 82 -6.73 7.47 -10.02
CA SER A 82 -6.30 6.37 -10.88
C SER A 82 -5.25 5.45 -10.22
N TRP A 83 -5.09 4.25 -10.77
CA TRP A 83 -4.03 3.33 -10.34
C TRP A 83 -2.61 3.89 -10.54
N GLY A 84 -2.39 4.78 -11.50
CA GLY A 84 -1.10 5.46 -11.67
C GLY A 84 -0.80 6.48 -10.56
N GLU A 85 -1.82 7.19 -10.07
CA GLU A 85 -1.68 8.09 -8.91
C GLU A 85 -1.42 7.30 -7.62
N ILE A 86 -2.09 6.15 -7.46
CA ILE A 86 -1.83 5.22 -6.35
C ILE A 86 -0.40 4.66 -6.45
N ALA A 87 0.07 4.29 -7.65
CA ALA A 87 1.45 3.85 -7.87
C ALA A 87 2.47 4.90 -7.41
N THR A 88 2.21 6.17 -7.68
CA THR A 88 3.05 7.28 -7.23
C THR A 88 3.12 7.35 -5.71
N ALA A 89 1.98 7.20 -5.03
CA ALA A 89 1.92 7.19 -3.56
C ALA A 89 2.66 5.99 -2.94
N LEU A 90 2.63 4.84 -3.62
CA LEU A 90 3.40 3.64 -3.24
C LEU A 90 4.90 3.76 -3.55
N GLY A 91 5.33 4.80 -4.28
CA GLY A 91 6.71 4.97 -4.71
C GLY A 91 7.11 4.05 -5.86
N ILE A 92 6.15 3.55 -6.64
CA ILE A 92 6.37 2.71 -7.81
C ILE A 92 6.63 3.64 -9.01
N GLY A 93 7.88 3.66 -9.48
CA GLY A 93 8.30 4.45 -10.64
C GLY A 93 8.27 3.65 -11.95
N GLU A 94 8.21 4.34 -13.08
CA GLU A 94 8.26 3.72 -14.42
C GLU A 94 9.48 2.82 -14.61
N ASP A 95 9.30 1.75 -15.38
CA ASP A 95 10.34 0.79 -15.73
C ASP A 95 10.02 0.19 -17.11
N GLU A 96 11.01 0.14 -18.01
CA GLU A 96 10.81 -0.29 -19.39
C GLU A 96 10.58 -1.81 -19.54
N ILE A 97 10.98 -2.60 -18.55
CA ILE A 97 10.92 -4.06 -18.58
C ILE A 97 9.69 -4.57 -17.83
N LEU A 98 9.31 -3.88 -16.76
CA LEU A 98 8.20 -4.28 -15.90
C LEU A 98 6.84 -3.83 -16.46
N PRO A 99 5.73 -4.45 -15.99
CA PRO A 99 4.40 -3.99 -16.37
C PRO A 99 4.15 -2.51 -16.01
N PRO A 100 3.17 -1.85 -16.67
CA PRO A 100 2.80 -0.47 -16.37
C PRO A 100 2.62 -0.19 -14.87
N VAL A 101 2.98 1.02 -14.44
CA VAL A 101 2.92 1.43 -13.01
C VAL A 101 1.56 1.15 -12.35
N GLY A 102 0.46 1.35 -13.08
CA GLY A 102 -0.89 1.10 -12.56
C GLY A 102 -1.17 -0.38 -12.29
N GLU A 103 -0.69 -1.27 -13.16
CA GLU A 103 -0.84 -2.73 -12.98
C GLU A 103 -0.05 -3.20 -11.76
N ARG A 104 1.19 -2.71 -11.60
CA ARG A 104 2.02 -3.04 -10.44
C ARG A 104 1.44 -2.51 -9.14
N ALA A 105 0.81 -1.34 -9.15
CA ALA A 105 0.11 -0.82 -7.97
C ALA A 105 -1.11 -1.67 -7.60
N PHE A 106 -1.88 -2.12 -8.60
CA PHE A 106 -2.99 -3.05 -8.38
C PHE A 106 -2.50 -4.37 -7.76
N ASP A 107 -1.44 -4.96 -8.30
CA ASP A 107 -0.83 -6.19 -7.79
C ASP A 107 -0.29 -6.03 -6.36
N GLU A 108 0.35 -4.89 -6.07
CA GLU A 108 0.88 -4.59 -4.74
C GLU A 108 -0.25 -4.49 -3.70
N VAL A 109 -1.34 -3.81 -4.04
CA VAL A 109 -2.50 -3.63 -3.15
C VAL A 109 -3.27 -4.93 -2.94
N THR A 110 -3.56 -5.66 -4.03
CA THR A 110 -4.42 -6.85 -3.95
C THR A 110 -3.67 -8.12 -3.55
N GLY A 111 -2.33 -8.06 -3.58
CA GLY A 111 -1.44 -9.19 -3.37
C GLY A 111 -1.30 -10.03 -4.64
N ARG A 112 -0.07 -10.53 -4.88
CA ARG A 112 0.17 -11.51 -5.95
C ARG A 112 -0.42 -12.85 -5.54
N VAL A 113 -1.52 -13.24 -6.18
CA VAL A 113 -2.01 -14.62 -6.13
C VAL A 113 -1.41 -15.41 -7.29
N ASP A 114 -1.29 -16.72 -7.12
CA ASP A 114 -0.89 -17.63 -8.19
C ASP A 114 -1.82 -17.51 -9.42
N SER A 115 -1.35 -18.04 -10.56
CA SER A 115 -1.92 -17.83 -11.90
C SER A 115 -3.38 -18.29 -12.12
N HIS A 116 -4.08 -18.75 -11.08
CA HIS A 116 -5.42 -19.33 -11.15
C HIS A 116 -6.47 -18.54 -10.36
N THR A 117 -6.08 -17.49 -9.63
CA THR A 117 -7.02 -16.68 -8.86
C THR A 117 -7.02 -15.25 -9.38
N GLN A 118 -8.13 -14.82 -10.01
CA GLN A 118 -8.28 -13.42 -10.43
C GLN A 118 -8.44 -12.55 -9.18
N THR A 119 -7.49 -11.65 -8.94
CA THR A 119 -7.58 -10.69 -7.83
C THR A 119 -8.56 -9.58 -8.17
N ASP A 120 -9.41 -9.22 -7.21
CA ASP A 120 -10.34 -8.09 -7.32
C ASP A 120 -10.16 -7.14 -6.14
N LEU A 121 -10.32 -5.83 -6.38
CA LEU A 121 -10.49 -4.84 -5.33
C LEU A 121 -11.93 -4.34 -5.32
N ARG A 122 -12.58 -4.45 -4.16
CA ARG A 122 -13.94 -3.93 -3.95
C ARG A 122 -13.90 -2.62 -3.20
N TRP A 123 -14.63 -1.63 -3.70
CA TRP A 123 -14.76 -0.29 -3.11
C TRP A 123 -16.13 0.32 -3.44
N ILE A 124 -16.48 1.43 -2.79
CA ILE A 124 -17.73 2.16 -3.05
C ILE A 124 -17.42 3.34 -3.95
N CYS A 125 -18.17 3.50 -5.04
CA CYS A 125 -17.99 4.66 -5.91
C CYS A 125 -18.41 5.95 -5.21
N GLY A 126 -17.50 6.92 -5.08
CA GLY A 126 -17.82 8.23 -4.50
C GLY A 126 -18.79 9.10 -5.32
N ILE A 127 -19.22 8.65 -6.51
CA ILE A 127 -20.15 9.37 -7.38
C ILE A 127 -21.52 8.70 -7.43
N CYS A 128 -21.59 7.40 -7.75
CA CYS A 128 -22.87 6.68 -7.87
C CYS A 128 -23.23 5.85 -6.62
N GLU A 129 -22.35 5.85 -5.61
CA GLU A 129 -22.50 5.14 -4.32
C GLU A 129 -22.69 3.62 -4.45
N GLN A 130 -22.51 3.06 -5.65
CA GLN A 130 -22.57 1.62 -5.88
C GLN A 130 -21.27 0.94 -5.49
N ARG A 131 -21.37 -0.34 -5.13
CA ARG A 131 -20.22 -1.20 -4.89
C ARG A 131 -19.60 -1.62 -6.23
N VAL A 132 -18.35 -1.24 -6.43
CA VAL A 132 -17.56 -1.55 -7.62
C VAL A 132 -16.63 -2.73 -7.33
N THR A 133 -16.52 -3.64 -8.29
CA THR A 133 -15.48 -4.67 -8.36
C THR A 133 -14.48 -4.24 -9.44
N ASP A 134 -13.26 -3.94 -9.04
CA ASP A 134 -12.15 -3.51 -9.89
C ASP A 134 -11.18 -4.67 -10.11
N LEU A 135 -10.94 -5.02 -11.37
CA LEU A 135 -10.08 -6.10 -11.84
C LEU A 135 -8.69 -5.61 -12.29
N GLY A 136 -8.40 -4.33 -12.04
CA GLY A 136 -7.12 -3.71 -12.32
C GLY A 136 -6.99 -3.17 -13.75
N PRO A 137 -5.97 -2.34 -13.99
CA PRO A 137 -5.81 -1.61 -15.23
C PRO A 137 -5.11 -2.46 -16.31
N SER A 138 -5.81 -3.39 -16.96
CA SER A 138 -5.25 -4.29 -18.01
C SER A 138 -5.32 -3.74 -19.44
N GLY A 139 -5.75 -2.50 -19.63
CA GLY A 139 -5.96 -1.90 -20.95
C GLY A 139 -7.22 -2.40 -21.69
N ALA A 140 -8.01 -3.27 -21.05
CA ALA A 140 -9.32 -3.69 -21.53
C ALA A 140 -10.34 -2.53 -21.55
N HIS A 141 -11.58 -2.79 -21.96
CA HIS A 141 -12.65 -1.80 -21.89
C HIS A 141 -12.92 -1.44 -20.40
N PRO A 142 -13.22 -0.18 -20.04
CA PRO A 142 -13.46 0.20 -18.64
C PRO A 142 -14.56 -0.61 -17.94
N ASN A 143 -15.65 -0.98 -18.63
CA ASN A 143 -16.69 -1.87 -18.07
C ASN A 143 -16.21 -3.31 -17.81
N ASP A 144 -15.14 -3.75 -18.47
CA ASP A 144 -14.56 -5.07 -18.20
C ASP A 144 -13.68 -5.03 -16.95
N GLN A 145 -13.05 -3.88 -16.69
CA GLN A 145 -12.14 -3.65 -15.57
C GLN A 145 -12.90 -3.28 -14.28
N GLU A 146 -13.89 -2.40 -14.37
CA GLU A 146 -14.72 -1.98 -13.25
C GLU A 146 -16.18 -2.36 -13.47
N ARG A 147 -16.72 -3.20 -12.59
CA ARG A 147 -18.10 -3.69 -12.64
C ARG A 147 -18.90 -3.16 -11.46
N GLY A 148 -20.17 -2.85 -11.66
CA GLY A 148 -21.11 -2.50 -10.58
C GLY A 148 -21.43 -1.00 -10.46
N HIS A 149 -20.87 -0.14 -11.32
CA HIS A 149 -21.35 1.24 -11.45
C HIS A 149 -22.82 1.30 -11.87
N SER A 150 -23.51 2.38 -11.48
CA SER A 150 -24.81 2.71 -12.09
C SER A 150 -24.63 3.06 -13.57
N GLU A 151 -25.63 2.79 -14.41
CA GLU A 151 -25.63 3.13 -15.84
C GLU A 151 -25.36 4.62 -16.13
N THR A 152 -25.70 5.50 -15.18
CA THR A 152 -25.53 6.95 -15.29
C THR A 152 -24.33 7.48 -14.50
N CYS A 153 -23.39 6.61 -14.09
CA CYS A 153 -22.22 7.03 -13.32
C CYS A 153 -21.29 7.88 -14.19
N SER A 154 -21.21 9.19 -13.91
CA SER A 154 -20.41 10.12 -14.72
C SER A 154 -18.93 9.76 -14.76
N ARG A 155 -18.37 9.24 -13.67
CA ARG A 155 -16.98 8.74 -13.64
C ARG A 155 -16.78 7.62 -14.67
N CYS A 156 -17.63 6.59 -14.63
CA CYS A 156 -17.52 5.46 -15.55
C CYS A 156 -17.65 5.92 -17.00
N VAL A 157 -18.59 6.82 -17.28
CA VAL A 157 -18.74 7.45 -18.60
C VAL A 157 -17.48 8.20 -19.02
N THR A 158 -16.87 8.99 -18.14
CA THR A 158 -15.62 9.71 -18.42
C THR A 158 -14.46 8.75 -18.72
N GLU A 159 -14.32 7.67 -17.96
CA GLU A 159 -13.29 6.66 -18.21
C GLU A 159 -13.48 5.94 -19.56
N ILE A 160 -14.73 5.62 -19.94
CA ILE A 160 -15.07 5.06 -21.26
C ILE A 160 -14.70 6.05 -22.37
N VAL A 161 -15.04 7.33 -22.23
CA VAL A 161 -14.67 8.35 -23.23
C VAL A 161 -13.16 8.44 -23.38
N ALA A 162 -12.40 8.54 -22.27
CA ALA A 162 -10.95 8.59 -22.29
C ALA A 162 -10.32 7.31 -22.89
N TRP A 163 -10.93 6.14 -22.68
CA TRP A 163 -10.48 4.90 -23.30
C TRP A 163 -10.73 4.90 -24.81
N ARG A 164 -11.91 5.35 -25.26
CA ARG A 164 -12.25 5.46 -26.69
C ARG A 164 -11.29 6.43 -27.41
N GLU A 165 -10.99 7.56 -26.78
CA GLU A 165 -10.02 8.54 -27.32
C GLU A 165 -8.61 7.94 -27.46
N ARG A 166 -8.15 7.16 -26.48
CA ARG A 166 -6.82 6.53 -26.52
C ARG A 166 -6.71 5.37 -27.51
N THR A 167 -7.77 4.58 -27.68
CA THR A 167 -7.72 3.33 -28.45
C THR A 167 -8.34 3.43 -29.84
N GLY A 168 -9.17 4.46 -30.09
CA GLY A 168 -9.95 4.59 -31.32
C GLY A 168 -11.02 3.52 -31.51
N ARG A 169 -11.31 2.71 -30.49
CA ARG A 169 -12.29 1.62 -30.53
C ARG A 169 -13.68 2.13 -30.17
N ALA A 170 -14.70 1.61 -30.85
CA ALA A 170 -16.09 1.70 -30.44
C ALA A 170 -16.53 0.29 -30.01
N ASP A 171 -17.10 0.20 -28.81
CA ASP A 171 -17.58 -0.99 -28.07
C ASP A 171 -17.22 -2.37 -28.64
#